data_AF-A0A7W7IFD3-F1
#
_entry.id   AF-A0A7W7IFD3-F1
#
_cell.length_a   1.000
_cell.length_b   1.000
_cell.length_c   1.000
_cell.angle_alpha   90.00
_cell.angle_beta   90.00
_cell.angle_gamma   90.00
#
_symmetry.space_group_name_H-M   'P 1'
#
loop_
_entity.id
_entity.type
_entity.pdbx_description
1 polymer ?
#
loop_
_entity_poly.entity_id
_entity_poly.type
_entity_poly.pdbx_seq_one_letter_code
_entity_poly.pdbx_strand_id
1 'polypeptide(L)'
;MTGGPAGGPAGGPPPEAERSDWTDQDLLTRDEAGGRIRAEIAETQARLDRTDPSRAEERAALERRLRALRAHAAASAGPSGA
;
A
#
# COMPACT_ATOMS: atom_id res chain seq x y z
N MET A 1 -56.84 14.74 16.34
CA MET A 1 -55.70 14.93 15.43
C MET A 1 -54.51 14.22 16.06
N THR A 2 -54.24 12.98 15.63
CA THR A 2 -53.26 12.06 16.22
C THR A 2 -51.85 12.34 15.72
N GLY A 3 -50.87 12.20 16.61
CA GLY A 3 -49.44 12.45 16.37
C GLY A 3 -48.77 11.52 15.37
N GLY A 4 -47.56 11.91 14.95
CA GLY A 4 -46.68 11.13 14.07
C GLY A 4 -46.13 9.85 14.71
N PRO A 5 -45.28 9.11 13.97
CA PRO A 5 -43.87 9.28 14.27
C PRO A 5 -42.93 9.27 13.06
N ALA A 6 -41.73 9.77 13.35
CA ALA A 6 -40.51 9.68 12.57
C ALA A 6 -40.08 8.23 12.24
N GLY A 7 -39.37 8.08 11.14
CA GLY A 7 -38.52 6.95 10.77
C GLY A 7 -37.89 7.29 9.42
N GLY A 8 -36.70 7.90 9.37
CA GLY A 8 -35.40 7.29 9.66
C GLY A 8 -34.82 6.80 8.32
N PRO A 9 -33.66 7.30 7.84
CA PRO A 9 -33.13 6.89 6.54
C PRO A 9 -32.84 5.40 6.56
N ALA A 10 -33.31 4.68 5.53
CA ALA A 10 -33.01 3.29 5.29
C ALA A 10 -31.50 3.13 5.03
N GLY A 11 -30.72 3.02 6.11
CA GLY A 11 -29.31 2.67 6.12
C GLY A 11 -29.15 1.23 6.56
N GLY A 12 -29.58 0.28 5.72
CA GLY A 12 -29.16 -1.11 5.87
C GLY A 12 -27.68 -1.25 5.53
N PRO A 13 -26.94 -2.21 6.12
CA PRO A 13 -25.58 -2.49 5.71
C PRO A 13 -25.57 -2.80 4.20
N PRO A 14 -24.57 -2.32 3.45
CA PRO A 14 -24.49 -2.57 2.00
C PRO A 14 -24.52 -4.08 1.73
N PRO A 15 -25.15 -4.54 0.63
CA PRO A 15 -25.23 -5.95 0.29
C PRO A 15 -23.84 -6.61 0.24
N GLU A 16 -23.77 -7.90 0.55
CA GLU A 16 -22.52 -8.68 0.58
C GLU A 16 -21.68 -8.52 -0.70
N ALA A 17 -22.34 -8.40 -1.87
CA ALA A 17 -21.69 -8.17 -3.15
C ALA A 17 -20.89 -6.85 -3.19
N GLU A 18 -21.50 -5.75 -2.73
CA GLU A 18 -20.82 -4.44 -2.67
C GLU A 18 -19.63 -4.48 -1.71
N ARG A 19 -19.73 -5.22 -0.59
CA ARG A 19 -18.60 -5.35 0.35
C ARG A 19 -17.44 -6.18 -0.22
N SER A 20 -17.73 -7.18 -1.04
CA SER A 20 -16.70 -7.99 -1.74
C SER A 20 -15.95 -7.15 -2.76
N ASP A 21 -16.68 -6.42 -3.60
CA ASP A 21 -16.09 -5.63 -4.70
C ASP A 21 -15.09 -4.59 -4.19
N TRP A 22 -15.41 -3.89 -3.09
CA TRP A 22 -14.49 -2.92 -2.47
C TRP A 22 -13.27 -3.57 -1.83
N THR A 23 -13.42 -4.77 -1.25
CA THR A 23 -12.32 -5.51 -0.63
C THR A 23 -11.35 -6.02 -1.70
N ASP A 24 -11.88 -6.62 -2.77
CA ASP A 24 -11.09 -7.13 -3.89
C ASP A 24 -10.39 -5.97 -4.63
N GLN A 25 -11.04 -4.82 -4.75
CA GLN A 25 -10.43 -3.61 -5.30
C GLN A 25 -9.28 -3.06 -4.43
N ASP A 26 -9.40 -3.09 -3.11
CA ASP A 26 -8.33 -2.70 -2.19
C ASP A 26 -7.12 -3.66 -2.31
N LEU A 27 -7.37 -4.97 -2.37
CA LEU A 27 -6.33 -5.98 -2.59
C LEU A 27 -5.60 -5.76 -3.93
N LEU A 28 -6.34 -5.51 -5.02
CA LEU A 28 -5.75 -5.19 -6.32
C LEU A 28 -4.88 -3.92 -6.25
N THR A 29 -5.35 -2.89 -5.55
CA THR A 29 -4.60 -1.63 -5.37
C THR A 29 -3.32 -1.85 -4.57
N ARG A 30 -3.37 -2.70 -3.54
CA ARG A 30 -2.22 -3.09 -2.74
C ARG A 30 -1.19 -3.86 -3.54
N ASP A 31 -1.62 -4.76 -4.42
CA ASP A 31 -0.73 -5.53 -5.29
C ASP A 31 -0.03 -4.63 -6.32
N GLU A 32 -0.76 -3.69 -6.92
CA GLU A 32 -0.18 -2.68 -7.81
C GLU A 32 0.85 -1.80 -7.09
N ALA A 33 0.50 -1.28 -5.91
CA ALA A 33 1.39 -0.47 -5.10
C ALA A 33 2.65 -1.26 -4.71
N GLY A 34 2.47 -2.52 -4.30
CA GLY A 34 3.56 -3.45 -4.01
C GLY A 34 4.46 -3.69 -5.22
N GLY A 35 3.88 -3.83 -6.42
CA GLY A 35 4.62 -3.94 -7.67
C GLY A 35 5.51 -2.73 -7.95
N ARG A 36 4.97 -1.52 -7.79
CA ARG A 36 5.72 -0.26 -7.97
C ARG A 36 6.87 -0.14 -6.97
N ILE A 37 6.62 -0.48 -5.69
CA ILE A 37 7.67 -0.45 -4.65
C ILE A 37 8.78 -1.46 -4.97
N ARG A 38 8.46 -2.67 -5.42
CA ARG A 38 9.47 -3.67 -5.82
C ARG A 38 10.32 -3.20 -7.00
N ALA A 39 9.71 -2.56 -7.99
CA ALA A 39 10.44 -1.99 -9.12
C ALA A 39 11.42 -0.89 -8.67
N GLU A 40 10.98 0.01 -7.82
CA GLU A 40 11.81 1.10 -7.28
C GLU A 40 12.99 0.57 -6.42
N ILE A 41 12.76 -0.50 -5.65
CA ILE A 41 13.82 -1.19 -4.90
C ILE A 41 14.88 -1.73 -5.86
N ALA A 42 14.47 -2.41 -6.93
CA ALA A 42 15.37 -2.98 -7.91
C ALA A 42 16.18 -1.89 -8.64
N GLU A 43 15.54 -0.79 -9.03
CA GLU A 43 16.20 0.35 -9.65
C GLU A 43 17.23 1.01 -8.70
N THR A 44 16.83 1.25 -7.44
CA THR A 44 17.71 1.86 -6.43
C THR A 44 18.93 0.98 -6.15
N GLN A 45 18.75 -0.34 -6.07
CA GLN A 45 19.85 -1.30 -5.92
C GLN A 45 20.77 -1.27 -7.14
N ALA A 46 20.23 -1.35 -8.36
CA ALA A 46 21.02 -1.31 -9.59
C ALA A 46 21.77 0.02 -9.76
N ARG A 47 21.24 1.12 -9.22
CA ARG A 47 21.95 2.39 -9.16
C ARG A 47 23.10 2.34 -8.16
N LEU A 48 22.87 1.84 -6.96
CA LEU A 48 23.91 1.68 -5.93
C LEU A 48 25.08 0.81 -6.43
N ASP A 49 24.79 -0.27 -7.16
CA ASP A 49 25.80 -1.19 -7.70
C ASP A 49 26.66 -0.52 -8.79
N ARG A 50 26.11 0.48 -9.49
CA ARG A 50 26.82 1.27 -10.51
C ARG A 50 27.52 2.51 -9.94
N THR A 51 27.17 2.94 -8.73
CA THR A 51 27.79 4.10 -8.10
C THR A 51 29.21 3.77 -7.64
N ASP A 52 30.16 4.60 -8.06
CA ASP A 52 31.57 4.46 -7.71
C ASP A 52 31.78 4.42 -6.18
N PRO A 53 32.61 3.49 -5.64
CA PRO A 53 32.87 3.39 -4.20
C PRO A 53 33.40 4.68 -3.55
N SER A 54 34.11 5.53 -4.29
CA SER A 54 34.62 6.82 -3.80
C SER A 54 33.51 7.85 -3.58
N ARG A 55 32.31 7.66 -4.15
CA ARG A 55 31.13 8.53 -3.98
C ARG A 55 30.37 8.16 -2.71
N ALA A 56 31.05 8.25 -1.56
CA ALA A 56 30.54 7.79 -0.27
C ALA A 56 29.16 8.41 0.09
N GLU A 57 28.99 9.71 -0.16
CA GLU A 57 27.73 10.41 0.15
C GLU A 57 26.56 9.95 -0.73
N GLU A 58 26.78 9.78 -2.04
CA GLU A 58 25.76 9.29 -2.97
C GLU A 58 25.36 7.85 -2.62
N ARG A 59 26.34 6.99 -2.36
CA ARG A 59 26.07 5.61 -1.91
C ARG A 59 25.28 5.59 -0.61
N ALA A 60 25.68 6.39 0.38
CA ALA A 60 24.97 6.46 1.67
C ALA A 60 23.52 6.93 1.51
N ALA A 61 23.26 7.87 0.59
CA ALA A 61 21.91 8.32 0.27
C ALA A 61 21.07 7.21 -0.38
N LEU A 62 21.64 6.47 -1.34
CA LEU A 62 20.98 5.35 -2.01
C LEU A 62 20.70 4.20 -1.03
N GLU A 63 21.67 3.86 -0.17
CA GLU A 63 21.49 2.85 0.88
C GLU A 63 20.38 3.24 1.87
N ARG A 64 20.29 4.51 2.26
CA ARG A 64 19.20 5.02 3.11
C ARG A 64 17.85 4.90 2.41
N ARG A 65 17.76 5.29 1.13
CA ARG A 65 16.54 5.14 0.31
C ARG A 65 16.12 3.68 0.23
N LEU A 66 17.06 2.79 -0.06
CA LEU A 66 16.83 1.35 -0.18
C LEU A 66 16.31 0.75 1.13
N ARG A 67 16.88 1.13 2.28
CA ARG A 67 16.38 0.71 3.60
C ARG A 67 14.93 1.17 3.83
N ALA A 68 14.63 2.44 3.52
CA ALA A 68 13.29 2.97 3.67
C ALA A 68 12.26 2.25 2.77
N LEU A 69 12.61 2.00 1.51
CA LEU A 69 11.76 1.28 0.56
C LEU A 69 11.50 -0.16 1.00
N ARG A 70 12.53 -0.87 1.47
CA ARG A 70 12.40 -2.25 1.99
C ARG A 70 11.51 -2.30 3.24
N ALA A 71 11.69 -1.34 4.16
CA ALA A 71 10.83 -1.24 5.34
C ALA A 71 9.37 -0.97 4.95
N HIS A 72 9.13 -0.08 3.99
CA HIS A 72 7.80 0.21 3.49
C HIS A 72 7.16 -0.99 2.76
N ALA A 73 7.94 -1.73 1.97
CA ALA A 73 7.50 -2.98 1.34
C ALA A 73 7.08 -4.03 2.38
N ALA A 74 7.86 -4.18 3.46
CA ALA A 74 7.53 -5.09 4.55
C ALA A 74 6.24 -4.67 5.30
N ALA A 75 6.08 -3.37 5.57
CA ALA A 75 4.88 -2.85 6.22
C ALA A 75 3.63 -3.00 5.35
N SER A 76 3.75 -2.79 4.04
CA SER A 76 2.65 -2.96 3.07
C SER A 76 2.36 -4.42 2.76
N ALA A 77 3.26 -5.36 3.06
CA ALA A 77 3.02 -6.79 2.89
C ALA A 77 2.06 -7.37 3.96
N GLY A 78 1.94 -6.75 5.14
CA GLY A 78 1.00 -7.11 6.23
C GLY A 78 1.04 -8.59 6.64
N PRO A 79 0.33 -9.02 7.70
CA PRO A 79 0.16 -10.44 7.94
C PRO A 79 -0.71 -11.03 6.82
N SER A 80 -0.15 -11.94 6.02
CA SER A 80 -0.99 -12.89 5.26
C SER A 80 -1.93 -13.56 6.26
N GLY A 81 -3.23 -13.54 5.95
CA GLY A 81 -4.32 -13.89 6.87
C GLY A 81 -4.09 -15.18 7.67
N ALA A 82 -4.47 -15.13 8.94
CA ALA A 82 -4.83 -16.29 9.74
C ALA A 82 -6.32 -16.56 9.57
#